data_AF-A0A1J7BL24-F1
#
_entry.id   AF-A0A1J7BL24-F1
#
_cell.length_a   1.000
_cell.length_b   1.000
_cell.length_c   1.000
_cell.angle_alpha   90.00
_cell.angle_beta   90.00
_cell.angle_gamma   90.00
#
_symmetry.space_group_name_H-M   'P 1'
#
loop_
_entity.id
_entity.type
_entity.pdbx_description
1 polymer ?
#
loop_
_entity_poly.entity_id
_entity_poly.type
_entity_poly.pdbx_seq_one_letter_code
_entity_poly.pdbx_strand_id
1 'polypeptide(L)'
;MTCTEAPVTTTSVADRDEAEAYLAEHAGDGAEPLTALAAQMDDDLHLLLLAPATRTVWYAWDGEPVDVAGWTIEQLTPKGAAELLDRYIDMVEDRFENPEWYDGDHDRSENDQDVMDEYTAILRLGLPADPAAAAAQIKRERELVTRLDARWQRTYANLMREVAGPARGGNVKAAAILGITEVQVGRIITKDVRRREALDEAVAQAAPDATHLDEPGDADRR
;
A
#
# COMPACT_ATOMS: atom_id res chain seq x y z
N MET A 1 9.35 10.76 -11.00
CA MET A 1 10.65 11.30 -10.56
C MET A 1 10.54 11.48 -9.05
N THR A 2 10.61 10.38 -8.32
CA THR A 2 10.66 10.34 -6.86
C THR A 2 12.10 10.66 -6.47
N CYS A 3 12.33 11.80 -5.81
CA CYS A 3 13.60 12.02 -5.13
C CYS A 3 13.61 11.11 -3.90
N THR A 4 14.49 10.11 -3.89
CA THR A 4 14.76 9.25 -2.74
C THR A 4 15.06 10.13 -1.51
N GLU A 5 14.45 9.82 -0.37
CA GLU A 5 14.79 10.52 0.87
C GLU A 5 16.27 10.31 1.19
N ALA A 6 16.99 11.40 1.47
CA ALA A 6 18.41 11.32 1.79
C ALA A 6 18.63 10.52 3.10
N PRO A 7 19.71 9.73 3.18
CA PRO A 7 20.04 9.00 4.39
C PRO A 7 20.27 9.94 5.57
N VAL A 8 19.97 9.46 6.78
CA VAL A 8 20.20 10.18 8.04
C VAL A 8 21.70 10.32 8.29
N THR A 9 22.45 9.26 8.04
CA THR A 9 23.92 9.23 8.07
C THR A 9 24.45 8.28 6.99
N THR A 10 25.65 8.57 6.48
CA THR A 10 26.37 7.72 5.52
C THR A 10 27.84 7.64 5.96
N THR A 11 28.41 6.44 5.96
CA THR A 11 29.84 6.20 6.18
C THR A 11 30.34 5.08 5.26
N SER A 12 31.65 4.89 5.21
CA SER A 12 32.27 3.79 4.46
C SER A 12 33.34 3.10 5.31
N VAL A 13 33.49 1.80 5.11
CA VAL A 13 34.44 0.92 5.79
C VAL A 13 35.14 0.00 4.79
N ALA A 14 36.24 -0.64 5.18
CA ALA A 14 37.09 -1.34 4.22
C ALA A 14 36.46 -2.62 3.66
N ASP A 15 35.71 -3.35 4.48
CA ASP A 15 35.17 -4.67 4.14
C ASP A 15 33.90 -4.99 4.93
N ARG A 16 33.35 -6.18 4.67
CA ARG A 16 32.13 -6.68 5.30
C ARG A 16 32.29 -6.85 6.81
N ASP A 17 33.43 -7.35 7.28
CA ASP A 17 33.67 -7.60 8.71
C ASP A 17 33.66 -6.27 9.48
N GLU A 18 34.27 -5.22 8.91
CA GLU A 18 34.19 -3.87 9.46
C GLU A 18 32.76 -3.29 9.39
N ALA A 19 31.99 -3.60 8.34
CA ALA A 19 30.60 -3.17 8.24
C ALA A 19 29.72 -3.81 9.31
N GLU A 20 29.86 -5.13 9.51
CA GLU A 20 29.16 -5.86 10.57
C GLU A 20 29.54 -5.35 11.96
N ALA A 21 30.83 -5.09 12.20
CA ALA A 21 31.31 -4.51 13.46
C ALA A 21 30.72 -3.10 13.69
N TYR A 22 30.71 -2.26 12.65
CA TYR A 22 30.14 -0.92 12.73
C TYR A 22 28.64 -0.96 13.03
N LEU A 23 27.89 -1.82 12.33
CA LEU A 23 26.45 -2.01 12.53
C LEU A 23 26.15 -2.51 13.95
N ALA A 24 26.92 -3.47 14.46
CA ALA A 24 26.76 -3.99 15.81
C ALA A 24 26.98 -2.91 16.90
N GLU A 25 27.90 -1.96 16.67
CA GLU A 25 28.16 -0.85 17.59
C GLU A 25 27.09 0.25 17.52
N HIS A 26 26.56 0.53 16.32
CA HIS A 26 25.77 1.75 16.08
C HIS A 26 24.27 1.52 15.89
N ALA A 27 23.81 0.32 15.55
CA ALA A 27 22.39 0.06 15.31
C ALA A 27 21.53 0.10 16.58
N GLY A 28 22.16 0.01 17.75
CA GLY A 28 21.52 0.09 19.06
C GLY A 28 20.92 -1.23 19.53
N ASP A 29 20.49 -1.25 20.80
CA ASP A 29 19.94 -2.44 21.43
C ASP A 29 18.62 -2.89 20.77
N GLY A 30 18.50 -4.19 20.54
CA GLY A 30 17.32 -4.79 19.90
C GLY A 30 17.27 -4.58 18.39
N ALA A 31 18.39 -4.20 17.76
CA ALA A 31 18.52 -4.28 16.32
C ALA A 31 18.51 -5.75 15.85
N GLU A 32 17.76 -6.03 14.79
CA GLU A 32 17.54 -7.38 14.28
C GLU A 32 17.89 -7.42 12.78
N PRO A 33 18.58 -8.47 12.30
CA PRO A 33 18.87 -8.60 10.88
C PRO A 33 17.58 -8.83 10.09
N LEU A 34 17.50 -8.23 8.91
CA LEU A 34 16.44 -8.45 7.93
C LEU A 34 16.97 -9.39 6.84
N THR A 35 17.12 -10.66 7.20
CA THR A 35 17.81 -11.67 6.41
C THR A 35 17.05 -12.01 5.12
N ALA A 36 15.73 -12.12 5.19
CA ALA A 36 14.92 -12.46 4.01
C ALA A 36 14.97 -11.33 2.96
N LEU A 37 14.90 -10.07 3.40
CA LEU A 37 15.07 -8.89 2.54
C LEU A 37 16.48 -8.80 1.97
N ALA A 38 17.52 -9.00 2.80
CA ALA A 38 18.89 -8.99 2.34
C ALA A 38 19.13 -10.05 1.25
N ALA A 39 18.55 -11.25 1.40
CA ALA A 39 18.63 -12.31 0.39
C ALA A 39 17.97 -11.93 -0.96
N GLN A 40 16.91 -11.11 -0.96
CA GLN A 40 16.37 -10.58 -2.23
C GLN A 40 17.35 -9.64 -2.94
N MET A 41 18.26 -9.02 -2.18
CA MET A 41 19.22 -8.06 -2.69
C MET A 41 20.55 -8.69 -3.13
N ASP A 42 20.79 -9.96 -2.81
CA ASP A 42 22.11 -10.64 -2.77
C ASP A 42 22.80 -10.41 -1.41
N ASP A 43 22.56 -11.32 -0.46
CA ASP A 43 23.03 -11.19 0.93
C ASP A 43 24.56 -11.28 1.06
N ASP A 44 25.27 -11.70 0.02
CA ASP A 44 26.72 -11.60 -0.06
C ASP A 44 27.19 -10.14 -0.21
N LEU A 45 26.37 -9.29 -0.82
CA LEU A 45 26.66 -7.88 -1.14
C LEU A 45 25.89 -6.88 -0.27
N HIS A 46 24.91 -7.35 0.51
CA HIS A 46 23.98 -6.49 1.23
C HIS A 46 23.72 -6.97 2.67
N LEU A 47 23.72 -6.03 3.61
CA LEU A 47 23.32 -6.22 5.01
C LEU A 47 22.21 -5.24 5.34
N LEU A 48 21.15 -5.73 5.99
CA LEU A 48 20.04 -4.91 6.46
C LEU A 48 19.76 -5.22 7.93
N LEU A 49 19.63 -4.17 8.76
CA LEU A 49 19.22 -4.27 10.15
C LEU A 49 18.03 -3.35 10.42
N LEU A 50 16.99 -3.90 11.03
CA LEU A 50 15.90 -3.14 11.63
C LEU A 50 16.38 -2.63 12.98
N ALA A 51 16.25 -1.32 13.26
CA ALA A 51 16.58 -0.74 14.55
C ALA A 51 15.34 -0.09 15.20
N PRO A 52 14.53 -0.85 15.95
CA PRO A 52 13.28 -0.35 16.55
C PRO A 52 13.48 0.80 17.54
N ALA A 53 14.58 0.79 18.29
CA ALA A 53 14.88 1.78 19.31
C ALA A 53 15.07 3.19 18.73
N THR A 54 15.80 3.29 17.61
CA THR A 54 16.02 4.55 16.87
C THR A 54 14.98 4.80 15.80
N ARG A 55 14.12 3.81 15.52
CA ARG A 55 13.10 3.83 14.45
C ARG A 55 13.72 4.06 13.07
N THR A 56 14.84 3.40 12.82
CA THR A 56 15.59 3.46 11.55
C THR A 56 15.84 2.07 11.01
N VAL A 57 16.27 2.00 9.75
CA VAL A 57 16.85 0.80 9.14
C VAL A 57 18.30 1.12 8.83
N TRP A 58 19.21 0.20 9.11
CA TRP A 58 20.60 0.31 8.69
C TRP A 58 20.83 -0.57 7.49
N TYR A 59 21.49 -0.02 6.48
CA TYR A 59 21.76 -0.70 5.23
C TYR A 59 23.24 -0.57 4.93
N ALA A 60 23.94 -1.70 4.78
CA ALA A 60 25.30 -1.72 4.31
C ALA A 60 25.39 -2.50 3.00
N TRP A 61 26.18 -2.03 2.06
CA TRP A 61 26.38 -2.70 0.79
C TRP A 61 27.77 -2.49 0.23
N ASP A 62 28.20 -3.44 -0.60
CA ASP A 62 29.43 -3.33 -1.37
C ASP A 62 29.15 -2.62 -2.71
N GLY A 63 29.85 -1.52 -2.98
CA GLY A 63 30.07 -1.06 -4.35
C GLY A 63 29.15 0.01 -4.95
N GLU A 64 29.06 1.20 -4.36
CA GLU A 64 28.94 2.42 -5.20
C GLU A 64 29.71 3.64 -4.62
N PRO A 65 30.43 4.41 -5.49
CA PRO A 65 30.69 4.10 -6.89
C PRO A 65 31.67 2.92 -7.02
N VAL A 66 31.49 2.13 -8.07
CA VAL A 66 32.23 0.90 -8.44
C VAL A 66 33.77 1.04 -8.38
N ASP A 67 34.28 2.26 -8.38
CA ASP A 67 35.71 2.60 -8.38
C ASP A 67 36.29 2.85 -6.97
N VAL A 68 35.48 2.78 -5.92
CA VAL A 68 35.89 2.92 -4.53
C VAL A 68 35.76 1.56 -3.86
N ALA A 69 36.89 0.94 -3.54
CA ALA A 69 36.91 -0.26 -2.73
C ALA A 69 36.36 0.06 -1.33
N GLY A 70 35.36 -0.69 -0.89
CA GLY A 70 34.81 -0.58 0.46
C GLY A 70 33.31 -0.74 0.51
N TRP A 71 32.81 -1.01 1.71
CA TRP A 71 31.40 -1.10 2.02
C TRP A 71 30.87 0.28 2.41
N THR A 72 29.72 0.65 1.86
CA THR A 72 29.00 1.85 2.29
C THR A 72 27.93 1.45 3.28
N ILE A 73 27.74 2.26 4.32
CA ILE A 73 26.75 2.05 5.37
C ILE A 73 25.88 3.30 5.46
N GLU A 74 24.58 3.12 5.41
CA GLU A 74 23.57 4.16 5.55
C GLU A 74 22.60 3.86 6.69
N GLN A 75 22.24 4.93 7.41
CA GLN A 75 21.10 4.93 8.30
C GLN A 75 19.91 5.53 7.56
N LEU A 76 18.89 4.73 7.29
CA LEU A 76 17.71 5.10 6.54
C LEU A 76 16.53 5.42 7.48
N THR A 77 15.72 6.39 7.07
CA THR A 77 14.36 6.53 7.62
C THR A 77 13.52 5.33 7.18
N PRO A 78 12.40 5.02 7.86
CA PRO A 78 11.50 3.96 7.40
C PRO A 78 10.99 4.17 5.96
N LYS A 79 10.84 5.44 5.54
CA LYS A 79 10.44 5.81 4.19
C LYS A 79 11.57 5.61 3.18
N GLY A 80 12.80 6.03 3.50
CA GLY A 80 13.97 5.80 2.65
C GLY A 80 14.25 4.30 2.46
N ALA A 81 14.10 3.50 3.52
CA ALA A 81 14.21 2.05 3.43
C ALA A 81 13.11 1.42 2.56
N ALA A 82 11.86 1.89 2.68
CA ALA A 82 10.77 1.42 1.81
C ALA A 82 11.02 1.75 0.34
N GLU A 83 11.48 2.98 0.05
CA GLU A 83 11.84 3.41 -1.32
C GLU A 83 13.00 2.61 -1.91
N LEU A 84 13.99 2.23 -1.09
CA LEU A 84 15.11 1.36 -1.52
C LEU A 84 14.60 -0.04 -1.92
N LEU A 85 13.65 -0.59 -1.14
CA LEU A 85 13.19 -1.96 -1.27
C LEU A 85 12.04 -2.14 -2.27
N ASP A 86 11.41 -1.05 -2.72
CA ASP A 86 10.18 -1.02 -3.53
C ASP A 86 10.22 -2.04 -4.70
N ARG A 87 11.31 -2.07 -5.48
CA ARG A 87 11.43 -2.99 -6.63
C ARG A 87 11.38 -4.47 -6.25
N TYR A 88 11.90 -4.82 -5.08
CA TYR A 88 11.99 -6.21 -4.62
C TYR A 88 10.65 -6.64 -4.02
N ILE A 89 9.98 -5.72 -3.33
CA ILE A 89 8.64 -5.93 -2.80
C ILE A 89 7.62 -6.07 -3.93
N ASP A 90 7.66 -5.21 -4.95
CA ASP A 90 6.81 -5.33 -6.15
C ASP A 90 6.90 -6.75 -6.75
N MET A 91 8.12 -7.29 -6.85
CA MET A 91 8.35 -8.63 -7.39
C MET A 91 7.77 -9.75 -6.50
N VAL A 92 7.73 -9.57 -5.19
CA VAL A 92 7.12 -10.51 -4.23
C VAL A 92 5.60 -10.41 -4.30
N GLU A 93 5.05 -9.19 -4.30
CA GLU A 93 3.62 -8.93 -4.42
C GLU A 93 3.05 -9.47 -5.73
N ASP A 94 3.77 -9.31 -6.85
CA ASP A 94 3.39 -9.89 -8.15
C ASP A 94 3.26 -11.44 -8.07
N ARG A 95 4.11 -12.12 -7.28
CA ARG A 95 4.01 -13.58 -7.07
C ARG A 95 2.80 -13.96 -6.20
N PHE A 96 2.50 -13.17 -5.17
CA PHE A 96 1.28 -13.38 -4.39
C PHE A 96 0.01 -13.18 -5.23
N GLU A 97 0.02 -12.25 -6.18
CA GLU A 97 -1.09 -12.06 -7.11
C GLU A 97 -1.22 -13.18 -8.15
N ASN A 98 -0.11 -13.87 -8.48
CA ASN A 98 -0.04 -14.93 -9.48
C ASN A 98 0.57 -16.23 -8.91
N PRO A 99 -0.19 -17.02 -8.10
CA PRO A 99 0.35 -18.18 -7.42
C PRO A 99 0.94 -19.27 -8.33
N GLU A 100 0.54 -19.34 -9.60
CA GLU A 100 1.18 -20.23 -10.58
C GLU A 100 2.69 -19.97 -10.77
N TRP A 101 3.20 -18.78 -10.43
CA TRP A 101 4.62 -18.42 -10.56
C TRP A 101 5.50 -19.09 -9.50
N TYR A 102 4.90 -19.66 -8.46
CA TYR A 102 5.62 -20.53 -7.52
C TYR A 102 5.92 -21.90 -8.12
N ASP A 103 5.19 -22.36 -9.15
CA ASP A 103 5.40 -23.67 -9.79
C ASP A 103 5.47 -24.85 -8.78
N GLY A 104 4.72 -24.75 -7.67
CA GLY A 104 4.72 -25.75 -6.59
C GLY A 104 5.88 -25.65 -5.59
N ASP A 105 6.74 -24.64 -5.72
CA ASP A 105 7.82 -24.33 -4.77
C ASP A 105 7.27 -23.69 -3.49
N HIS A 106 7.01 -24.54 -2.49
CA HIS A 106 6.51 -24.12 -1.19
C HIS A 106 7.55 -23.33 -0.38
N ASP A 107 8.83 -23.69 -0.48
CA ASP A 107 9.92 -23.01 0.24
C ASP A 107 10.04 -21.56 -0.23
N ARG A 108 9.90 -21.32 -1.54
CA ARG A 108 9.83 -19.96 -2.10
C ARG A 108 8.63 -19.17 -1.57
N SER A 109 7.47 -19.80 -1.42
CA SER A 109 6.28 -19.14 -0.87
C SER A 109 6.43 -18.81 0.62
N GLU A 110 7.19 -19.62 1.38
CA GLU A 110 7.53 -19.32 2.78
C GLU A 110 8.53 -18.16 2.84
N ASN A 111 9.60 -18.20 2.04
CA ASN A 111 10.58 -17.10 1.96
C ASN A 111 9.93 -15.76 1.58
N ASP A 112 8.98 -15.74 0.65
CA ASP A 112 8.25 -14.52 0.28
C ASP A 112 7.38 -13.98 1.42
N GLN A 113 6.84 -14.85 2.28
CA GLN A 113 6.14 -14.42 3.49
C GLN A 113 7.11 -13.81 4.49
N ASP A 114 8.27 -14.42 4.70
CA ASP A 114 9.32 -13.87 5.59
C ASP A 114 9.80 -12.50 5.10
N VAL A 115 9.98 -12.32 3.78
CA VAL A 115 10.31 -11.01 3.17
C VAL A 115 9.23 -9.96 3.50
N MET A 116 7.96 -10.33 3.42
CA MET A 116 6.86 -9.40 3.68
C MET A 116 6.67 -9.11 5.18
N ASP A 117 6.93 -10.08 6.04
CA ASP A 117 6.93 -9.86 7.49
C ASP A 117 8.04 -8.88 7.89
N GLU A 118 9.25 -9.06 7.36
CA GLU A 118 10.37 -8.13 7.51
C GLU A 118 10.06 -6.74 6.96
N TYR A 119 9.48 -6.65 5.76
CA TYR A 119 9.11 -5.38 5.14
C TYR A 119 8.03 -4.64 5.95
N THR A 120 7.01 -5.36 6.44
CA THR A 120 5.97 -4.74 7.27
C THR A 120 6.50 -4.30 8.63
N ALA A 121 7.56 -4.92 9.15
CA ALA A 121 8.28 -4.43 10.33
C ALA A 121 8.96 -3.08 10.07
N ILE A 122 9.54 -2.85 8.88
CA ILE A 122 10.04 -1.53 8.45
C ILE A 122 8.89 -0.52 8.41
N LEU A 123 7.78 -0.85 7.75
CA LEU A 123 6.62 0.04 7.66
C LEU A 123 6.07 0.40 9.05
N ARG A 124 6.13 -0.54 10.00
CA ARG A 124 5.72 -0.33 11.39
C ARG A 124 6.56 0.74 12.09
N LEU A 125 7.83 0.92 11.72
CA LEU A 125 8.67 2.03 12.21
C LEU A 125 8.18 3.40 11.73
N GLY A 126 7.41 3.48 10.65
CA GLY A 126 6.75 4.71 10.20
C GLY A 126 5.51 5.09 11.00
N LEU A 127 4.96 4.15 11.79
CA LEU A 127 3.71 4.32 12.54
C LEU A 127 3.95 4.64 14.02
N PRO A 128 3.03 5.34 14.71
CA PRO A 128 3.13 5.65 16.15
C PRO A 128 3.56 4.44 16.99
N ALA A 129 4.43 4.65 17.98
CA ALA A 129 4.89 3.56 18.84
C ALA A 129 3.72 2.90 19.60
N ASP A 130 2.75 3.69 20.05
CA ASP A 130 1.52 3.19 20.69
C ASP A 130 0.70 2.32 19.73
N PRO A 131 0.40 1.05 20.07
CA PRO A 131 -0.34 0.14 19.20
C PRO A 131 -1.75 0.61 18.83
N ALA A 132 -2.46 1.28 19.75
CA ALA A 132 -3.81 1.76 19.50
C ALA A 132 -3.80 2.92 18.48
N ALA A 133 -2.86 3.85 18.62
CA ALA A 133 -2.65 4.93 17.67
C ALA A 133 -2.21 4.40 16.30
N ALA A 134 -1.30 3.43 16.25
CA ALA A 134 -0.88 2.79 14.99
C ALA A 134 -2.06 2.11 14.28
N ALA A 135 -2.87 1.33 15.01
CA ALA A 135 -4.05 0.67 14.43
C ALA A 135 -5.08 1.69 13.92
N ALA A 136 -5.31 2.78 14.64
CA ALA A 136 -6.19 3.86 14.19
C ALA A 136 -5.68 4.53 12.91
N GLN A 137 -4.37 4.75 12.79
CA GLN A 137 -3.75 5.30 11.59
C GLN A 137 -3.87 4.33 10.40
N ILE A 138 -3.55 3.04 10.58
CA ILE A 138 -3.72 2.01 9.52
C ILE A 138 -5.17 1.98 9.04
N LYS A 139 -6.14 1.99 9.98
CA LYS A 139 -7.57 2.01 9.63
C LYS A 139 -7.92 3.24 8.80
N ARG A 140 -7.41 4.42 9.18
CA ARG A 140 -7.64 5.66 8.45
C ARG A 140 -7.07 5.59 7.02
N GLU A 141 -5.85 5.09 6.84
CA GLU A 141 -5.25 4.93 5.51
C GLU A 141 -6.08 3.96 4.64
N ARG A 142 -6.51 2.84 5.21
CA ARG A 142 -7.40 1.89 4.51
C ARG A 142 -8.74 2.53 4.11
N GLU A 143 -9.30 3.39 4.96
CA GLU A 143 -10.50 4.14 4.62
C GLU A 143 -10.26 5.13 3.47
N LEU A 144 -9.10 5.77 3.41
CA LEU A 144 -8.73 6.67 2.30
C LEU A 144 -8.61 5.90 0.98
N VAL A 145 -7.93 4.76 0.99
CA VAL A 145 -7.81 3.86 -0.18
C VAL A 145 -9.19 3.38 -0.62
N THR A 146 -10.05 2.96 0.31
CA THR A 146 -11.43 2.54 0.01
C THR A 146 -12.23 3.67 -0.66
N ARG A 147 -12.07 4.91 -0.18
CA ARG A 147 -12.71 6.09 -0.80
C ARG A 147 -12.15 6.41 -2.18
N LEU A 148 -10.87 6.12 -2.43
CA LEU A 148 -10.24 6.29 -3.73
C LEU A 148 -10.72 5.22 -4.72
N ASP A 149 -10.72 3.94 -4.32
CA ASP A 149 -11.28 2.84 -5.12
C ASP A 149 -12.76 3.10 -5.47
N ALA A 150 -13.58 3.52 -4.51
CA ALA A 150 -14.98 3.87 -4.76
C ALA A 150 -15.13 4.99 -5.82
N ARG A 151 -14.21 5.97 -5.84
CA ARG A 151 -14.17 7.00 -6.88
C ARG A 151 -13.80 6.41 -8.23
N TRP A 152 -12.77 5.58 -8.31
CA TRP A 152 -12.35 4.93 -9.55
C TRP A 152 -13.41 4.00 -10.11
N GLN A 153 -14.12 3.24 -9.27
CA GLN A 153 -15.24 2.40 -9.70
C GLN A 153 -16.38 3.22 -10.32
N ARG A 154 -16.68 4.41 -9.76
CA ARG A 154 -17.68 5.33 -10.32
C ARG A 154 -17.20 5.92 -11.65
N THR A 155 -15.94 6.35 -11.72
CA THR A 155 -15.32 6.86 -12.95
C THR A 155 -15.38 5.82 -14.06
N TYR A 156 -15.01 4.57 -13.76
CA TYR A 156 -15.04 3.47 -14.73
C TYR A 156 -16.47 3.13 -15.17
N ALA A 157 -17.44 3.13 -14.26
CA ALA A 157 -18.84 2.94 -14.62
C ALA A 157 -19.40 4.08 -15.49
N ASN A 158 -18.98 5.33 -15.25
CA ASN A 158 -19.35 6.46 -16.09
C ASN A 158 -18.75 6.31 -17.50
N LEU A 159 -17.46 5.96 -17.61
CA LEU A 159 -16.82 5.64 -18.89
C LEU A 159 -17.58 4.52 -19.63
N MET A 160 -17.95 3.44 -18.94
CA MET A 160 -18.74 2.35 -19.52
C MET A 160 -20.05 2.82 -20.12
N ARG A 161 -20.81 3.68 -19.41
CA ARG A 161 -22.07 4.26 -19.92
C ARG A 161 -21.84 5.17 -21.11
N GLU A 162 -20.80 6.00 -21.07
CA GLU A 162 -20.45 6.91 -22.16
C GLU A 162 -20.14 6.14 -23.44
N VAL A 163 -19.30 5.10 -23.34
CA VAL A 163 -18.91 4.28 -24.49
C VAL A 163 -20.09 3.44 -25.00
N ALA A 164 -20.90 2.86 -24.10
CA ALA A 164 -22.06 2.07 -24.50
C ALA A 164 -23.12 2.94 -25.19
N GLY A 165 -23.39 4.12 -24.63
CA GLY A 165 -24.43 5.02 -25.11
C GLY A 165 -25.85 4.43 -25.02
N PRO A 166 -26.86 5.16 -25.49
CA PRO A 166 -28.26 4.75 -25.40
C PRO A 166 -28.70 3.77 -26.51
N ALA A 167 -27.84 3.50 -27.49
CA ALA A 167 -28.19 2.71 -28.66
C ALA A 167 -28.36 1.22 -28.33
N ARG A 168 -29.27 0.55 -29.03
CA ARG A 168 -29.40 -0.91 -28.96
C ARG A 168 -28.07 -1.56 -29.41
N GLY A 169 -27.51 -2.43 -28.57
CA GLY A 169 -26.18 -3.02 -28.79
C GLY A 169 -25.01 -2.18 -28.24
N GLY A 170 -25.29 -1.10 -27.50
CA GLY A 170 -24.27 -0.25 -26.88
C GLY A 170 -23.24 -1.02 -26.04
N ASN A 171 -23.71 -1.97 -25.23
CA ASN A 171 -22.81 -2.80 -24.40
C ASN A 171 -21.84 -3.65 -25.23
N VAL A 172 -22.27 -4.15 -26.40
CA VAL A 172 -21.40 -4.92 -27.32
C VAL A 172 -20.31 -4.01 -27.89
N LYS A 173 -20.68 -2.78 -28.27
CA LYS A 173 -19.70 -1.79 -28.75
C LYS A 173 -18.69 -1.42 -27.67
N ALA A 174 -19.16 -1.19 -26.44
CA ALA A 174 -18.29 -0.87 -25.31
C ALA A 174 -17.35 -2.03 -24.95
N ALA A 175 -17.87 -3.26 -24.96
CA ALA A 175 -17.09 -4.48 -24.77
C ALA A 175 -15.94 -4.57 -25.76
N ALA A 176 -16.21 -4.34 -27.05
CA ALA A 176 -15.20 -4.35 -28.10
C ALA A 176 -14.13 -3.25 -27.93
N ILE A 177 -14.53 -2.04 -27.52
CA ILE A 177 -13.59 -0.92 -27.32
C ILE A 177 -12.70 -1.15 -26.08
N LEU A 178 -13.27 -1.68 -25.01
CA LEU A 178 -12.63 -1.78 -23.70
C LEU A 178 -11.96 -3.14 -23.45
N GLY A 179 -12.01 -4.06 -24.41
CA GLY A 179 -11.36 -5.37 -24.31
C GLY A 179 -11.97 -6.28 -23.25
N ILE A 180 -13.26 -6.12 -22.96
CA ILE A 180 -14.00 -6.94 -21.97
C ILE A 180 -15.27 -7.53 -22.59
N THR A 181 -15.98 -8.36 -21.85
CA THR A 181 -17.23 -8.97 -22.33
C THR A 181 -18.43 -8.03 -22.17
N GLU A 182 -19.46 -8.19 -23.03
CA GLU A 182 -20.74 -7.47 -22.92
C GLU A 182 -21.38 -7.63 -21.53
N VAL A 183 -21.29 -8.84 -20.97
CA VAL A 183 -21.81 -9.16 -19.64
C VAL A 183 -21.09 -8.35 -18.55
N GLN A 184 -19.76 -8.18 -18.65
CA GLN A 184 -18.99 -7.37 -17.71
C GLN A 184 -19.41 -5.89 -17.80
N VAL A 185 -19.57 -5.33 -19.00
CA VAL A 185 -20.08 -3.96 -19.22
C VAL A 185 -21.43 -3.79 -18.52
N GLY A 186 -22.38 -4.69 -18.79
CA GLY A 186 -23.72 -4.64 -18.19
C GLY A 186 -23.70 -4.76 -16.66
N ARG A 187 -22.85 -5.64 -16.11
CA ARG A 187 -22.68 -5.83 -14.66
C ARG A 187 -22.14 -4.58 -13.98
N ILE A 188 -21.14 -3.92 -14.58
CA ILE A 188 -20.54 -2.69 -14.03
C ILE A 188 -21.57 -1.55 -14.01
N ILE A 189 -22.28 -1.33 -15.13
CA ILE A 189 -23.31 -0.29 -15.22
C ILE A 189 -24.43 -0.55 -14.20
N THR A 190 -24.92 -1.79 -14.12
CA THR A 190 -25.99 -2.18 -13.19
C THR A 190 -25.56 -2.03 -11.73
N LYS A 191 -24.32 -2.41 -11.39
CA LYS A 191 -23.76 -2.24 -10.04
C LYS A 191 -23.71 -0.77 -9.63
N ASP A 192 -23.33 0.12 -10.55
CA ASP A 192 -23.32 1.55 -10.26
C ASP A 192 -24.73 2.16 -10.19
N VAL A 193 -25.70 1.67 -10.97
CA VAL A 193 -27.12 2.07 -10.82
C VAL A 193 -27.64 1.70 -9.45
N ARG A 194 -27.48 0.44 -9.02
CA ARG A 194 -27.89 -0.01 -7.68
C ARG A 194 -27.23 0.77 -6.55
N ARG A 195 -25.96 1.16 -6.74
CA ARG A 195 -25.24 2.00 -5.77
C ARG A 195 -25.85 3.39 -5.64
N ARG A 196 -26.35 3.97 -6.74
CA ARG A 196 -27.05 5.26 -6.72
C ARG A 196 -28.41 5.11 -6.04
N GLU A 197 -29.18 4.10 -6.40
CA GLU A 197 -30.47 3.80 -5.78
C GLU A 197 -30.34 3.59 -4.26
N ALA A 198 -29.35 2.82 -3.82
CA ALA A 198 -29.08 2.61 -2.39
C ALA A 198 -28.66 3.90 -1.67
N LEU A 199 -27.95 4.81 -2.36
CA LEU A 199 -27.63 6.13 -1.80
C LEU A 199 -28.89 7.00 -1.70
N ASP A 200 -29.73 7.02 -2.72
CA ASP A 200 -30.99 7.77 -2.72
C ASP A 200 -31.92 7.26 -1.60
N GLU A 201 -31.99 5.95 -1.38
CA GLU A 201 -32.72 5.34 -0.28
C GLU A 201 -32.14 5.74 1.09
N ALA A 202 -30.82 5.66 1.26
CA ALA A 202 -30.17 6.06 2.52
C ALA A 202 -30.35 7.56 2.81
N VAL A 203 -30.31 8.41 1.77
CA VAL A 203 -30.60 9.85 1.90
C VAL A 203 -32.04 10.09 2.31
N ALA A 204 -32.99 9.36 1.71
CA ALA A 204 -34.41 9.46 2.07
C ALA A 204 -34.67 9.04 3.52
N GLN A 205 -33.99 7.99 4.01
CA GLN A 205 -34.10 7.52 5.40
C GLN A 205 -33.43 8.46 6.42
N ALA A 206 -32.40 9.21 6.01
CA ALA A 206 -31.69 10.14 6.87
C ALA A 206 -32.36 11.53 6.95
N ALA A 207 -33.34 11.81 6.09
CA ALA A 207 -34.11 13.05 6.17
C ALA A 207 -34.95 13.05 7.46
N PRO A 208 -34.83 14.06 8.33
CA PRO A 208 -35.68 14.15 9.52
C PRO A 208 -37.15 14.28 9.08
N ASP A 209 -38.05 13.57 9.78
CA ASP A 209 -39.50 13.63 9.56
C ASP A 209 -39.96 15.10 9.56
N ALA A 210 -40.13 15.66 8.36
CA ALA A 210 -40.72 16.97 8.16
C ALA A 210 -42.25 16.85 8.28
N THR A 211 -42.74 16.33 9.41
CA THR A 211 -44.16 16.20 9.73
C THR A 211 -44.38 16.33 11.23
N HIS A 212 -44.23 17.55 11.74
CA HIS A 212 -45.02 18.04 12.86
C HIS A 212 -45.09 19.58 12.82
N LEU A 213 -45.85 20.10 11.85
CA LEU A 213 -46.38 21.46 11.88
C LEU A 213 -47.87 21.41 11.50
N ASP A 214 -48.65 20.65 12.26
CA ASP A 214 -50.07 20.92 12.50
C ASP A 214 -50.11 21.84 13.74
N GLU A 215 -50.81 22.96 13.86
CA GLU A 215 -51.77 23.70 13.05
C GLU A 215 -51.78 25.14 13.64
N PRO A 216 -52.29 26.15 12.93
CA PRO A 216 -52.46 27.50 13.50
C PRO A 216 -53.46 27.44 14.67
N GLY A 217 -53.01 27.84 15.86
CA GLY A 217 -53.85 27.94 17.04
C GLY A 217 -55.10 28.77 16.77
N ASP A 218 -56.24 28.08 16.85
CA ASP A 218 -57.60 28.61 16.83
C ASP A 218 -57.76 29.58 18.01
N ALA A 219 -57.44 30.86 17.77
CA ALA A 219 -57.65 31.95 18.70
C ALA A 219 -59.09 32.46 18.58
N ASP A 220 -60.06 31.61 18.89
CA ASP A 220 -61.41 32.05 19.20
C ASP A 220 -62.10 31.09 20.18
N ARG A 221 -62.02 31.41 21.49
CA ARG A 221 -62.98 31.01 22.51
C ARG A 221 -62.75 31.78 23.83
N ARG A 222 -63.49 32.89 23.92
CA ARG A 222 -64.15 33.51 25.11
C ARG A 222 -63.32 33.95 26.30
#